data_AF-A0A4R8Z7F1-F1
#
_entry.id   AF-A0A4R8Z7F1-F1
#
_cell.length_a   1.000
_cell.length_b   1.000
_cell.length_c   1.000
_cell.angle_alpha   90.00
_cell.angle_beta   90.00
_cell.angle_gamma   90.00
#
_symmetry.space_group_name_H-M   'P 1'
#
loop_
_entity.id
_entity.type
_entity.pdbx_description
1 polymer ?
#
loop_
_entity_poly.entity_id
_entity_poly.type
_entity_poly.pdbx_seq_one_letter_code
_entity_poly.pdbx_strand_id
1 'polypeptide(L)'
;MKTNVNLLWVLTVFFGIVTVVYVGWSLLDPFHGQIEWAGTFMLALSTLLVAFVAFYLDKVHAAQGGELPEDRLDGNIDDGDPEMGFFSPWSWWPIFLAAATALVFLGLAVGFWVSFIGLGLGLISLTGWVYEYYRGVFAR
;
A
#
# COMPACT_ATOMS: atom_id res chain seq x y z
N MET A 1 12.18 -0.87 -14.68
CA MET A 1 11.66 -1.24 -13.34
C MET A 1 12.06 -2.66 -12.91
N LYS A 2 12.91 -3.36 -13.67
CA LYS A 2 13.26 -4.77 -13.46
C LYS A 2 13.78 -5.08 -12.06
N THR A 3 14.64 -4.22 -11.51
CA THR A 3 15.22 -4.41 -10.17
C THR A 3 14.16 -4.43 -9.09
N ASN A 4 13.19 -3.51 -9.14
CA ASN A 4 12.09 -3.42 -8.17
C ASN A 4 11.20 -4.68 -8.22
N VAL A 5 10.85 -5.13 -9.43
CA VAL A 5 10.06 -6.35 -9.65
C VAL A 5 10.80 -7.58 -9.11
N ASN A 6 12.09 -7.73 -9.46
CA ASN A 6 12.90 -8.86 -9.00
C ASN A 6 13.04 -8.88 -7.46
N LEU A 7 13.24 -7.71 -6.84
CA LEU A 7 13.33 -7.60 -5.39
C LEU A 7 12.06 -8.11 -4.72
N LEU A 8 10.89 -7.74 -5.23
CA LEU A 8 9.61 -8.20 -4.67
C LEU A 8 9.36 -9.69 -4.91
N TRP A 9 9.79 -10.25 -6.04
CA TRP A 9 9.75 -11.70 -6.26
C TRP A 9 10.67 -12.46 -5.31
N VAL A 10 11.88 -11.95 -5.05
CA VAL A 10 12.79 -12.54 -4.05
C VAL A 10 12.15 -12.51 -2.66
N LEU A 11 11.52 -11.39 -2.28
CA LEU A 11 10.79 -11.29 -1.01
C LEU A 11 9.59 -12.24 -0.94
N THR A 12 8.87 -12.41 -2.05
CA THR A 12 7.77 -13.39 -2.14
C THR A 12 8.27 -14.80 -1.86
N VAL A 13 9.36 -15.21 -2.50
CA VAL A 13 9.98 -16.52 -2.27
C VAL A 13 10.45 -16.64 -0.84
N PHE A 14 11.10 -15.60 -0.29
CA PHE A 14 11.56 -15.58 1.09
C PHE A 14 10.40 -15.76 2.08
N PHE A 15 9.34 -14.96 1.99
CA PHE A 15 8.18 -15.08 2.88
C PHE A 15 7.45 -16.42 2.69
N GLY A 16 7.38 -16.95 1.47
CA GLY A 16 6.84 -18.28 1.22
C GLY A 16 7.66 -19.37 1.91
N ILE A 17 8.99 -19.33 1.80
CA ILE A 17 9.90 -20.26 2.51
C ILE A 17 9.71 -20.13 4.02
N VAL A 18 9.73 -18.90 4.56
CA VAL A 18 9.55 -18.65 5.99
C VAL A 18 8.19 -19.18 6.47
N THR A 19 7.11 -19.02 5.69
CA THR A 19 5.79 -19.57 6.02
C THR A 19 5.85 -21.10 6.14
N VAL A 20 6.45 -21.79 5.16
CA VAL A 20 6.58 -23.25 5.18
C VAL A 20 7.46 -23.73 6.33
N VAL A 21 8.60 -23.07 6.56
CA VAL A 21 9.51 -23.38 7.67
C VAL A 21 8.80 -23.17 9.01
N TYR A 22 8.03 -22.09 9.15
CA TYR A 22 7.28 -21.79 10.36
C TYR A 22 6.22 -22.85 10.68
N VAL A 23 5.43 -23.25 9.68
CA VAL A 23 4.45 -24.34 9.82
C VAL A 23 5.15 -25.65 10.19
N GLY A 24 6.24 -25.98 9.49
CA GLY A 24 7.04 -27.18 9.77
C GLY A 24 7.60 -27.19 11.18
N TRP A 25 8.18 -26.07 11.63
CA TRP A 25 8.69 -25.92 12.99
C TRP A 25 7.58 -26.09 14.03
N SER A 26 6.43 -25.43 13.82
CA SER A 26 5.28 -25.50 14.73
C SER A 26 4.75 -26.92 14.90
N LEU A 27 4.79 -27.73 13.84
CA LEU A 27 4.38 -29.13 13.86
C LEU A 27 5.42 -30.06 14.50
N LEU A 28 6.71 -29.75 14.34
CA LEU A 28 7.81 -30.56 14.88
C LEU A 28 8.17 -30.22 16.32
N ASP A 29 7.75 -29.05 16.82
CA ASP A 29 7.97 -28.63 18.21
C ASP A 29 7.25 -29.60 19.17
N PRO A 30 7.98 -30.33 20.04
CA PRO A 30 7.40 -31.24 21.02
C PRO A 30 6.42 -30.60 21.99
N PHE A 31 6.49 -29.28 22.18
CA PHE A 31 5.62 -28.53 23.09
C PHE A 31 4.34 -27.99 22.41
N HIS A 32 4.34 -27.82 21.08
CA HIS A 32 3.18 -27.36 20.32
C HIS A 32 2.50 -28.49 19.54
N GLY A 33 3.23 -29.21 18.68
CA GLY A 33 2.72 -30.32 17.87
C GLY A 33 1.54 -30.00 16.94
N GLN A 34 1.27 -28.72 16.68
CA GLN A 34 0.12 -28.24 15.92
C GLN A 34 0.47 -26.96 15.17
N ILE A 35 -0.34 -26.58 14.18
CA ILE A 35 -0.13 -25.34 13.43
C ILE A 35 -0.49 -24.15 14.33
N GLU A 36 0.46 -23.23 14.52
CA GLU A 36 0.21 -21.92 15.12
C GLU A 36 -0.40 -21.01 14.04
N TRP A 37 -1.73 -20.85 14.11
CA TRP A 37 -2.49 -20.22 13.05
C TRP A 37 -2.23 -18.71 12.93
N ALA A 38 -2.05 -17.98 14.03
CA ALA A 38 -1.92 -16.52 13.96
C ALA A 38 -0.67 -16.09 13.17
N GLY A 39 0.51 -16.65 13.48
CA GLY A 39 1.73 -16.43 12.73
C GLY A 39 1.67 -16.98 11.31
N THR A 40 1.14 -18.20 11.13
CA THR A 40 1.01 -18.82 9.80
C THR A 40 0.16 -17.95 8.86
N PHE A 41 -1.00 -17.47 9.32
CA PHE A 41 -1.87 -16.59 8.52
C PHE A 41 -1.18 -15.28 8.17
N MET A 42 -0.49 -14.63 9.12
CA MET A 42 0.21 -13.38 8.86
C MET A 42 1.33 -13.54 7.83
N LEU A 43 2.14 -14.60 7.93
CA LEU A 43 3.22 -14.88 6.99
C LEU A 43 2.69 -15.25 5.60
N ALA A 44 1.64 -16.07 5.54
CA ALA A 44 1.00 -16.44 4.28
C ALA A 44 0.38 -15.22 3.57
N LEU A 45 -0.36 -14.36 4.29
CA LEU A 45 -0.92 -13.14 3.73
C LEU A 45 0.16 -12.13 3.32
N SER A 46 1.25 -12.03 4.07
CA SER A 46 2.40 -11.20 3.68
C SER A 46 3.04 -11.69 2.38
N THR A 47 3.18 -13.02 2.22
CA THR A 47 3.64 -13.63 0.97
C THR A 47 2.73 -13.25 -0.19
N LEU A 48 1.42 -13.39 -0.02
CA LEU A 48 0.44 -13.04 -1.06
C LEU A 48 0.41 -11.55 -1.39
N LEU A 49 0.54 -10.68 -0.39
CA LEU A 49 0.60 -9.23 -0.60
C LEU A 49 1.80 -8.85 -1.46
N VAL A 50 2.99 -9.34 -1.11
CA VAL A 50 4.21 -9.04 -1.87
C VAL A 50 4.15 -9.65 -3.27
N ALA A 51 3.62 -10.88 -3.40
CA ALA A 51 3.41 -11.52 -4.70
C ALA A 51 2.46 -10.70 -5.59
N PHE A 52 1.39 -10.16 -5.01
CA PHE A 52 0.41 -9.35 -5.74
C PHE A 52 1.03 -8.05 -6.25
N VAL A 53 1.81 -7.36 -5.42
CA VAL A 53 2.52 -6.14 -5.84
C VAL A 53 3.59 -6.47 -6.89
N ALA A 54 4.36 -7.54 -6.70
CA ALA A 54 5.37 -8.01 -7.67
C ALA A 54 4.74 -8.31 -9.03
N PHE A 55 3.64 -9.05 -9.04
CA PHE A 55 2.88 -9.37 -10.24
C PHE A 55 2.35 -8.12 -10.94
N TYR A 56 1.75 -7.19 -10.19
CA TYR A 56 1.23 -5.95 -10.76
C TYR A 56 2.35 -5.14 -11.43
N LEU A 57 3.47 -4.93 -10.75
CA LEU A 57 4.60 -4.18 -11.29
C LEU A 57 5.26 -4.89 -12.47
N ASP A 58 5.32 -6.22 -12.47
CA ASP A 58 5.80 -7.01 -13.61
C ASP A 58 4.94 -6.77 -14.86
N LYS A 59 3.61 -6.73 -14.70
CA LYS A 59 2.68 -6.42 -15.79
C LYS A 59 2.81 -4.98 -16.28
N VAL A 60 2.98 -4.02 -15.37
CA VAL A 60 3.21 -2.61 -15.73
C VAL A 60 4.52 -2.48 -16.52
N HIS A 61 5.61 -3.07 -16.02
CA HIS A 61 6.91 -3.02 -16.69
C HIS A 61 6.86 -3.66 -18.08
N ALA A 62 6.18 -4.80 -18.22
CA ALA A 62 5.99 -5.45 -19.53
C ALA A 62 5.15 -4.60 -20.51
N ALA A 63 4.19 -3.83 -20.00
CA ALA A 63 3.34 -2.94 -20.81
C ALA A 63 3.97 -1.57 -21.11
N GLN A 64 5.09 -1.22 -20.46
CA GLN A 64 5.72 0.09 -20.52
C GLN A 64 6.24 0.48 -21.92
N GLY A 65 6.58 -0.51 -22.76
CA GLY A 65 7.00 -0.27 -24.15
C GLY A 65 8.45 0.23 -24.32
N GLY A 66 9.22 0.34 -23.24
CA GLY A 66 10.64 0.73 -23.25
C GLY A 66 11.22 0.79 -21.84
N GLU A 67 12.54 0.94 -21.72
CA GLU A 67 13.18 1.23 -20.43
C GLU A 67 13.14 2.74 -20.18
N LEU A 68 12.70 3.12 -18.97
CA LEU A 68 12.67 4.52 -18.56
C LEU A 68 14.10 5.05 -18.34
N PRO A 69 14.35 6.36 -18.46
CA PRO A 69 15.64 6.96 -18.17
C PRO A 69 16.19 6.60 -16.79
N GLU A 70 15.31 6.46 -15.79
CA GLU A 70 15.66 6.09 -14.41
C GLU A 70 16.21 4.66 -14.25
N ASP A 71 15.95 3.77 -15.22
CA ASP A 71 16.44 2.39 -15.23
C ASP A 71 17.69 2.21 -16.11
N ARG A 72 18.13 3.27 -16.80
CA ARG A 72 19.27 3.24 -17.72
C ARG A 72 20.55 3.72 -17.04
N LEU A 73 21.64 2.98 -17.26
CA LEU A 73 22.97 3.35 -16.75
C LEU A 73 23.59 4.53 -17.52
N ASP A 74 23.06 4.85 -18.70
CA ASP A 74 23.51 5.91 -19.61
C ASP A 74 22.48 7.05 -19.75
N GLY A 75 21.50 7.12 -18.86
CA GLY A 75 20.47 8.17 -18.88
C GLY A 75 21.04 9.56 -18.59
N ASN A 76 20.64 10.55 -19.38
CA ASN A 76 20.96 11.97 -19.16
C ASN A 76 19.81 12.71 -18.51
N ILE A 77 20.08 13.89 -17.93
CA ILE A 77 19.05 14.75 -17.34
C ILE A 77 18.00 15.15 -18.39
N ASP A 78 18.44 15.38 -19.63
CA ASP A 78 17.58 15.78 -20.75
C ASP A 78 16.67 14.64 -21.26
N ASP A 79 16.88 13.39 -20.81
CA ASP A 79 16.05 12.24 -21.20
C ASP A 79 14.73 12.18 -20.40
N GLY A 80 14.62 12.93 -19.29
CA GLY A 80 13.42 12.98 -18.46
C GLY A 80 12.33 13.88 -19.03
N ASP A 81 11.06 13.49 -18.87
CA ASP A 81 9.93 14.33 -19.27
C ASP A 81 9.89 15.60 -18.39
N PRO A 82 9.88 16.81 -18.98
CA PRO A 82 9.74 18.04 -18.21
C PRO A 82 8.40 18.13 -17.46
N GLU A 83 7.35 17.45 -17.93
CA GLU A 83 6.02 17.45 -17.31
C GLU A 83 5.80 16.15 -16.50
N MET A 84 6.15 16.14 -15.21
CA MET A 84 5.97 14.97 -14.34
C MET A 84 4.48 14.64 -14.00
N GLY A 85 3.56 15.54 -14.34
CA GLY A 85 2.13 15.43 -14.01
C GLY A 85 1.66 16.47 -12.99
N PHE A 86 0.46 16.26 -12.46
CA PHE A 86 -0.18 17.19 -11.53
C PHE A 86 0.16 16.89 -10.07
N PHE A 87 0.59 17.91 -9.34
CA PHE A 87 0.80 17.86 -7.90
C PHE A 87 -0.02 18.96 -7.22
N SER A 88 -0.72 18.57 -6.14
CA SER A 88 -1.40 19.53 -5.28
C SER A 88 -0.37 20.49 -4.65
N PRO A 89 -0.51 21.82 -4.83
CA PRO A 89 0.39 22.77 -4.19
C PRO A 89 0.12 22.90 -2.68
N TRP A 90 -1.11 22.63 -2.25
CA TRP A 90 -1.54 22.54 -0.86
C TRP A 90 -2.90 21.85 -0.78
N SER A 91 -3.18 21.20 0.35
CA SER A 91 -4.51 20.66 0.64
C SER A 91 -4.71 20.54 2.15
N TRP A 92 -5.83 21.04 2.66
CA TRP A 92 -6.20 20.88 4.08
C TRP A 92 -6.97 19.58 4.34
N TRP A 93 -7.49 18.93 3.31
CA TRP A 93 -8.32 17.73 3.44
C TRP A 93 -7.64 16.54 4.12
N PRO A 94 -6.34 16.25 3.90
CA PRO A 94 -5.65 15.16 4.59
C PRO A 94 -5.69 15.30 6.12
N ILE A 95 -5.56 16.53 6.64
CA ILE A 95 -5.58 16.79 8.08
C ILE A 95 -6.97 16.52 8.66
N PHE A 96 -8.03 16.97 7.98
CA PHE A 96 -9.40 16.70 8.41
C PHE A 96 -9.76 15.21 8.33
N LEU A 97 -9.30 14.51 7.30
CA LEU A 97 -9.52 13.06 7.18
C LEU A 97 -8.77 12.29 8.27
N ALA A 98 -7.53 12.68 8.59
CA ALA A 98 -6.76 12.10 9.69
C ALA A 98 -7.45 12.33 11.04
N ALA A 99 -7.92 13.55 11.31
CA ALA A 99 -8.66 13.88 12.53
C ALA A 99 -9.99 13.10 12.63
N ALA A 100 -10.74 12.99 11.53
CA ALA A 100 -11.96 12.20 11.48
C ALA A 100 -11.70 10.71 11.76
N THR A 101 -10.64 10.15 11.17
CA THR A 101 -10.21 8.77 11.43
C THR A 101 -9.82 8.58 12.90
N ALA A 102 -9.07 9.53 13.47
CA ALA A 102 -8.71 9.50 14.90
C ALA A 102 -9.97 9.53 15.79
N LEU A 103 -11.00 10.31 15.45
CA LEU A 103 -12.28 10.32 16.17
C LEU A 103 -13.02 8.99 16.08
N VAL A 104 -12.97 8.30 14.94
CA VAL A 104 -13.56 6.96 14.79
C VAL A 104 -12.93 6.00 15.80
N PHE A 105 -11.60 5.95 15.88
CA PHE A 105 -10.88 5.09 16.83
C PHE A 105 -11.05 5.55 18.28
N LEU A 106 -11.08 6.85 18.56
CA LEU A 106 -11.36 7.38 19.89
C LEU A 106 -12.74 6.95 20.39
N GLY A 107 -13.74 6.94 19.51
CA GLY A 107 -15.08 6.47 19.86
C GLY A 107 -15.12 4.98 20.23
N LEU A 108 -14.24 4.14 19.68
CA LEU A 108 -14.13 2.75 20.12
C LEU A 108 -13.64 2.62 21.57
N ALA A 109 -12.86 3.60 22.06
CA ALA A 109 -12.32 3.61 23.40
C ALA A 109 -13.22 4.31 24.43
N VAL A 110 -13.87 5.42 24.07
CA VAL A 110 -14.61 6.29 25.00
C VAL A 110 -16.14 6.16 24.85
N GLY A 111 -16.63 5.76 23.69
CA GLY A 111 -18.05 5.54 23.43
C GLY A 111 -18.40 5.60 21.94
N PHE A 112 -19.11 4.57 21.46
CA PHE A 112 -19.41 4.37 20.03
C PHE A 112 -20.12 5.54 19.35
N TRP A 113 -20.84 6.38 20.10
CA TRP A 113 -21.51 7.55 19.54
C TRP A 113 -20.54 8.56 18.90
N VAL A 114 -19.31 8.66 19.43
CA VAL A 114 -18.24 9.50 18.85
C VAL A 114 -17.79 8.95 17.50
N SER A 115 -17.78 7.61 17.33
CA SER A 115 -17.37 6.98 16.07
C SER A 115 -18.32 7.34 14.93
N PHE A 116 -19.63 7.49 15.20
CA PHE A 116 -20.58 7.95 14.17
C PHE A 116 -20.32 9.38 13.72
N ILE A 117 -19.90 10.26 14.64
CA ILE A 117 -19.49 11.63 14.30
C ILE A 117 -18.22 11.61 13.45
N GLY A 118 -17.21 10.84 13.87
CA GLY A 118 -15.96 10.66 13.11
C GLY A 118 -16.21 10.11 11.72
N LEU A 119 -17.12 9.14 11.57
CA LEU A 119 -17.50 8.57 10.27
C LEU A 119 -18.13 9.64 9.35
N GLY A 120 -19.08 10.43 9.88
CA GLY A 120 -19.71 11.51 9.12
C GLY A 120 -18.69 12.55 8.63
N LEU A 121 -17.80 12.99 9.52
CA LEU A 121 -16.70 13.89 9.15
C LEU A 121 -15.72 13.25 8.16
N GLY A 122 -15.47 11.95 8.29
CA GLY A 122 -14.59 11.19 7.40
C GLY A 122 -15.14 11.13 5.98
N LEU A 123 -16.44 10.85 5.82
CA LEU A 123 -17.09 10.85 4.51
C LEU A 123 -17.04 12.22 3.83
N ILE A 124 -17.29 13.30 4.58
CA ILE A 124 -17.19 14.68 4.08
C ILE A 124 -15.75 14.98 3.67
N SER A 125 -14.78 14.64 4.52
CA SER A 125 -13.36 14.93 4.28
C SER A 125 -12.80 14.15 3.09
N LEU A 126 -13.18 12.87 2.96
CA LEU A 126 -12.78 12.02 1.84
C LEU A 126 -13.36 12.54 0.53
N THR A 127 -14.65 12.87 0.52
CA THR A 127 -15.32 13.47 -0.65
C THR A 127 -14.66 14.79 -1.03
N GLY A 128 -14.39 15.65 -0.03
CA GLY A 128 -13.71 16.91 -0.24
C GLY A 128 -12.31 16.75 -0.82
N TRP A 129 -11.55 15.76 -0.37
CA TRP A 129 -10.20 15.48 -0.86
C TRP A 129 -10.21 14.95 -2.30
N VAL A 130 -11.06 13.97 -2.60
CA VAL A 130 -11.14 13.35 -3.92
C VAL A 130 -11.60 14.35 -4.98
N TYR A 131 -12.56 15.21 -4.67
CA TYR A 131 -13.12 16.18 -5.61
C TYR A 131 -12.46 17.56 -5.55
N GLU A 132 -11.38 17.74 -4.79
CA GLU A 132 -10.75 19.05 -4.57
C GLU A 132 -10.42 19.76 -5.88
N TYR A 133 -9.81 19.04 -6.82
CA TYR A 133 -9.37 19.55 -8.12
C TYR A 133 -10.39 19.37 -9.24
N TYR A 134 -11.60 18.89 -8.93
CA TYR A 134 -12.68 18.67 -9.90
C TYR A 134 -13.88 19.60 -9.69
N ARG A 135 -13.68 20.71 -8.97
CA ARG A 135 -14.72 21.71 -8.69
C ARG A 135 -14.19 23.13 -8.79
N GLY A 136 -15.08 24.08 -9.11
CA GLY A 136 -14.74 25.50 -9.17
C GLY A 136 -13.70 25.83 -10.23
N VAL A 137 -12.66 26.58 -9.86
CA VAL A 137 -11.65 27.12 -10.79
C VAL A 137 -10.75 26.03 -11.41
N PHE A 138 -10.74 24.83 -10.86
CA PHE A 138 -9.92 23.69 -11.32
C PHE A 138 -10.61 22.80 -12.36
N ALA A 139 -11.91 22.98 -12.60
CA ALA A 139 -12.71 22.14 -13.50
C ALA A 139 -12.76 22.66 -14.95
N ARG A 140 -11.67 23.25 -15.46
CA ARG A 140 -11.57 23.70 -16.86
C ARG A 140 -11.03 22.60 -17.76
#